data_AF-U2NM31-F1
#
_entry.id   AF-U2NM31-F1
#
_cell.length_a   1.000
_cell.length_b   1.000
_cell.length_c   1.000
_cell.angle_alpha   90.00
_cell.angle_beta   90.00
_cell.angle_gamma   90.00
#
_symmetry.space_group_name_H-M   'P 1'
#
loop_
_entity.id
_entity.type
_entity.pdbx_description
1 polymer ?
#
loop_
_entity_poly.entity_id
_entity_poly.type
_entity_poly.pdbx_seq_one_letter_code
_entity_poly.pdbx_strand_id
1 'polypeptide(L)'
;MRKYKNILAFVILLIAIGFVTYNIDSKRISGEEKPIFVVPTSVAKDGGTTVYRGLGYKVIRWKMISIRQVDGNEVQGFMTGYEISTMFKSQNINDGPKKELKFVINE
;
A
#
# COMPACT_ATOMS: atom_id res chain seq x y z
N MET A 1 -33.29 -23.77 1.93
CA MET A 1 -32.97 -22.67 2.88
C MET A 1 -31.68 -22.85 3.68
N ARG A 2 -31.41 -24.00 4.33
CA ARG A 2 -30.22 -24.20 5.20
C ARG A 2 -28.86 -24.03 4.49
N LYS A 3 -28.73 -24.46 3.22
CA LYS A 3 -27.51 -24.28 2.41
C LYS A 3 -27.16 -22.80 2.17
N TYR A 4 -28.16 -21.97 1.89
CA TYR A 4 -27.98 -20.53 1.67
C TYR A 4 -27.59 -19.79 2.95
N LYS A 5 -28.07 -20.23 4.13
CA LYS A 5 -27.64 -19.68 5.42
C LYS A 5 -26.16 -19.93 5.71
N ASN A 6 -25.66 -21.12 5.39
CA ASN A 6 -24.24 -21.45 5.56
C ASN A 6 -23.35 -20.66 4.60
N ILE A 7 -23.77 -20.49 3.35
CA ILE A 7 -23.07 -19.66 2.37
C ILE A 7 -23.05 -18.18 2.83
N LEU A 8 -24.19 -17.66 3.31
CA LEU A 8 -24.28 -16.30 3.82
C LEU A 8 -23.36 -16.08 5.03
N ALA A 9 -23.35 -17.01 5.99
CA ALA A 9 -22.47 -16.95 7.14
C ALA A 9 -20.98 -16.96 6.72
N PHE A 10 -20.62 -17.76 5.73
CA PHE A 10 -19.26 -17.81 5.18
C PHE A 10 -18.86 -16.48 4.51
N VAL A 11 -19.76 -15.87 3.75
CA VAL A 11 -19.52 -14.55 3.14
C VAL A 11 -19.30 -13.48 4.20
N ILE A 12 -20.12 -13.46 5.25
CA ILE A 12 -19.97 -12.51 6.37
C ILE A 12 -18.62 -12.69 7.06
N LEU A 13 -18.19 -13.95 7.26
CA LEU A 13 -16.89 -14.25 7.86
C LEU A 13 -15.74 -13.70 7.01
N LEU A 14 -15.78 -13.86 5.68
CA LEU A 14 -14.75 -13.31 4.78
C LEU A 14 -14.70 -11.79 4.83
N ILE A 15 -15.85 -11.11 4.90
CA ILE A 15 -15.91 -9.66 5.05
C ILE A 15 -15.30 -9.22 6.38
N ALA A 16 -15.62 -9.90 7.47
CA ALA A 16 -15.06 -9.62 8.80
C ALA A 16 -13.52 -9.77 8.81
N ILE A 17 -13.00 -10.85 8.21
CA ILE A 17 -11.56 -11.06 8.06
C ILE A 17 -10.92 -9.95 7.22
N GLY A 18 -11.54 -9.58 6.09
CA GLY A 18 -11.07 -8.47 5.25
C GLY A 18 -11.00 -7.14 6.02
N PHE A 19 -12.00 -6.87 6.86
CA PHE A 19 -12.01 -5.66 7.70
C PHE A 19 -10.89 -5.68 8.75
N VAL A 20 -10.68 -6.82 9.43
CA VAL A 20 -9.62 -6.95 10.45
C VAL A 20 -8.23 -6.77 9.83
N THR A 21 -7.96 -7.47 8.73
CA THR A 21 -6.66 -7.38 8.01
C THR A 21 -6.38 -5.96 7.52
N TYR A 22 -7.39 -5.28 6.95
CA TYR A 22 -7.30 -3.88 6.54
C TYR A 22 -6.92 -2.95 7.70
N ASN A 23 -7.56 -3.09 8.86
CA ASN A 23 -7.29 -2.21 10.00
C ASN A 23 -5.86 -2.40 10.53
N ILE A 24 -5.37 -3.64 10.59
CA ILE A 24 -4.01 -3.94 11.04
C ILE A 24 -2.98 -3.32 10.08
N ASP A 25 -3.14 -3.55 8.78
CA ASP A 25 -2.21 -3.02 7.78
C ASP A 25 -2.28 -1.50 7.67
N SER A 26 -3.48 -0.91 7.77
CA SER A 26 -3.66 0.55 7.77
C SER A 26 -2.93 1.21 8.94
N LYS A 27 -3.02 0.62 10.14
CA LYS A 27 -2.29 1.10 11.32
C LYS A 27 -0.77 1.01 11.15
N ARG A 28 -0.28 -0.11 10.60
CA ARG A 28 1.15 -0.30 10.28
C ARG A 28 1.64 0.73 9.27
N ILE A 29 0.90 0.91 8.18
CA ILE A 29 1.19 1.90 7.13
C ILE A 29 1.24 3.32 7.69
N SER A 30 0.33 3.65 8.62
CA SER A 30 0.33 4.96 9.29
C SER A 30 1.57 5.18 10.16
N GLY A 31 2.16 4.09 10.68
CA GLY A 31 3.45 4.08 11.36
C GLY A 31 4.65 3.84 10.42
N GLU A 32 4.45 3.86 9.10
CA GLU A 32 5.49 3.60 8.08
C GLU A 32 6.10 2.19 8.14
N GLU A 33 5.42 1.26 8.80
CA GLU A 33 5.80 -0.13 8.89
C GLU A 33 5.30 -0.94 7.69
N LYS A 34 5.99 -2.04 7.40
CA LYS A 34 5.60 -2.97 6.35
C LYS A 34 4.25 -3.64 6.69
N PRO A 35 3.26 -3.62 5.78
CA PRO A 35 2.01 -4.36 5.96
C PRO A 35 2.27 -5.87 5.95
N ILE A 36 1.47 -6.63 6.71
CA ILE A 36 1.61 -8.08 6.91
C ILE A 36 0.64 -8.85 6.02
N PHE A 37 -0.63 -8.42 5.94
CA PHE A 37 -1.70 -9.24 5.35
C PHE A 37 -1.92 -8.96 3.85
N VAL A 38 -0.91 -8.40 3.19
CA VAL A 38 -0.95 -8.08 1.77
C VAL A 38 0.11 -8.87 0.99
N VAL A 39 -0.22 -9.20 -0.26
CA VAL A 39 0.67 -9.93 -1.17
C VAL A 39 1.16 -8.98 -2.27
N PRO A 40 2.47 -8.95 -2.61
CA PRO A 40 2.96 -8.15 -3.71
C PRO A 40 2.41 -8.68 -5.04
N THR A 41 1.90 -7.77 -5.86
CA THR A 41 1.27 -8.07 -7.15
C THR A 41 2.05 -7.49 -8.32
N SER A 42 2.71 -6.35 -8.13
CA SER A 42 3.51 -5.69 -9.16
C SER A 42 4.62 -4.87 -8.54
N VAL A 43 5.74 -4.76 -9.25
CA VAL A 43 6.89 -3.93 -8.90
C VAL A 43 7.20 -3.06 -10.11
N ALA A 44 7.17 -1.74 -9.92
CA ALA A 44 7.51 -0.77 -10.95
C ALA A 44 9.04 -0.58 -11.02
N LYS A 45 9.51 -0.17 -12.21
CA LYS A 45 10.93 0.07 -12.51
C LYS A 45 11.38 1.52 -12.22
N ASP A 46 10.71 2.19 -11.30
CA ASP A 46 10.91 3.60 -10.91
C ASP A 46 11.84 3.79 -9.69
N GLY A 47 12.49 2.70 -9.25
CA GLY A 47 13.19 2.64 -7.96
C GLY A 47 12.69 1.50 -7.06
N GLY A 48 11.57 0.87 -7.46
CA GLY A 48 11.03 -0.33 -6.83
C GLY A 48 9.69 -0.09 -6.14
N THR A 49 8.87 0.85 -6.63
CA THR A 49 7.50 1.02 -6.13
C THR A 49 6.77 -0.32 -6.23
N THR A 50 6.25 -0.79 -5.10
CA THR A 50 5.63 -2.11 -4.99
C THR A 50 4.16 -1.99 -4.68
N VAL A 51 3.34 -2.71 -5.43
CA VAL A 51 1.89 -2.73 -5.30
C VAL A 51 1.51 -4.02 -4.61
N TYR A 52 0.90 -3.90 -3.45
CA TYR A 52 0.39 -5.01 -2.68
C TYR A 52 -1.13 -5.07 -2.72
N ARG A 53 -1.68 -6.27 -2.65
CA ARG A 53 -3.12 -6.52 -2.61
C ARG A 53 -3.49 -7.33 -1.38
N GLY A 54 -4.45 -6.82 -0.61
CA GLY A 54 -5.06 -7.48 0.52
C GLY A 54 -6.51 -7.89 0.21
N LEU A 55 -7.20 -8.42 1.21
CA LEU A 55 -8.60 -8.83 1.12
C LEU A 55 -9.53 -7.59 1.08
N GLY A 56 -9.81 -7.10 -0.13
CA GLY A 56 -10.71 -5.95 -0.36
C GLY A 56 -10.03 -4.57 -0.36
N TYR A 57 -8.70 -4.52 -0.31
CA TYR A 57 -7.92 -3.28 -0.35
C TYR A 57 -6.58 -3.49 -1.07
N LYS A 58 -5.96 -2.37 -1.46
CA LYS A 58 -4.69 -2.29 -2.16
C LYS A 58 -3.77 -1.36 -1.38
N VAL A 59 -2.50 -1.71 -1.29
CA VAL A 59 -1.46 -0.89 -0.68
C VAL A 59 -0.40 -0.60 -1.74
N ILE A 60 -0.03 0.65 -1.92
CA ILE A 60 1.06 1.06 -2.79
C ILE A 60 2.19 1.54 -1.89
N ARG A 61 3.35 0.92 -2.00
CA ARG A 61 4.59 1.38 -1.38
C ARG A 61 5.38 2.09 -2.46
N TRP A 62 5.38 3.41 -2.40
CA TRP A 62 6.17 4.26 -3.28
C TRP A 62 7.65 4.15 -2.89
N LYS A 63 8.49 3.88 -3.88
CA LYS A 63 9.96 3.94 -3.76
C LYS A 63 10.49 4.47 -5.08
N MET A 64 10.47 5.80 -5.20
CA MET A 64 10.90 6.48 -6.42
C MET A 64 12.31 7.04 -6.23
N ILE A 65 13.19 6.81 -7.20
CA ILE A 65 14.51 7.44 -7.21
C ILE A 65 14.34 8.94 -7.44
N SER A 66 14.95 9.76 -6.59
CA SER A 66 14.95 11.21 -6.73
C SER A 66 16.31 11.77 -6.39
N ILE A 67 16.81 12.68 -7.22
CA ILE A 67 18.04 13.43 -6.95
C ILE A 67 17.61 14.79 -6.41
N ARG A 68 18.06 15.16 -5.22
CA ARG A 68 17.79 16.48 -4.64
C ARG A 68 19.12 17.18 -4.38
N GLN A 69 19.18 18.46 -4.71
CA GLN A 69 20.28 19.34 -4.33
C GLN A 69 20.08 19.76 -2.88
N VAL A 70 20.90 19.25 -1.97
CA VAL A 70 20.93 19.69 -0.56
C VAL A 70 22.31 20.29 -0.33
N ASP A 71 22.34 21.56 0.09
CA ASP A 71 23.58 22.31 0.37
C ASP A 71 24.60 22.34 -0.80
N GLY A 72 24.11 22.41 -2.05
CA GLY A 72 24.95 22.54 -3.24
C GLY A 72 25.59 21.24 -3.74
N ASN A 73 25.26 20.10 -3.14
CA ASN A 73 25.69 18.76 -3.57
C ASN A 73 24.50 17.95 -4.12
N GLU A 74 24.72 17.22 -5.20
CA GLU A 74 23.75 16.26 -5.75
C GLU A 74 23.72 15.02 -4.88
N VAL A 75 22.70 14.91 -4.02
CA VAL A 75 22.45 13.70 -3.23
C VAL A 75 21.36 12.87 -3.90
N GLN A 76 21.70 11.62 -4.22
CA GLN A 76 20.75 10.64 -4.69
C GLN A 76 19.98 10.06 -3.50
N GLY A 77 18.65 10.17 -3.52
CA GLY A 77 17.78 9.61 -2.50
C GLY A 77 16.56 8.90 -3.08
N PHE A 78 15.70 8.46 -2.19
CA PHE A 78 14.43 7.84 -2.51
C PHE A 78 13.29 8.63 -1.90
N MET A 79 12.27 8.92 -2.70
CA MET A 79 10.97 9.29 -2.16
C MET A 79 10.24 8.02 -1.77
N THR A 80 10.04 7.85 -0.47
CA THR A 80 9.37 6.69 0.12
C THR A 80 8.07 7.10 0.77
N GLY A 81 7.07 6.23 0.66
CA GLY A 81 5.79 6.44 1.33
C GLY A 81 4.85 5.28 1.11
N TYR A 82 3.80 5.25 1.91
CA TYR A 82 2.76 4.24 1.84
C TYR A 82 1.41 4.90 1.57
N GLU A 83 0.66 4.29 0.67
CA GLU A 83 -0.72 4.65 0.38
C GLU A 83 -1.59 3.41 0.44
N ILE A 84 -2.77 3.56 1.04
CA ILE A 84 -3.78 2.51 1.10
C ILE A 84 -5.04 2.98 0.38
N SER A 85 -5.54 2.12 -0.49
CA SER A 85 -6.69 2.38 -1.36
C SER A 85 -7.67 1.21 -1.19
N THR A 86 -8.90 1.51 -0.82
CA THR A 86 -9.96 0.49 -0.72
C THR A 86 -10.54 0.18 -2.10
N MET A 87 -11.23 -0.95 -2.25
CA MET A 87 -11.89 -1.34 -3.51
C MET A 87 -12.88 -0.29 -4.03
N PHE A 88 -13.40 0.60 -3.17
CA PHE A 88 -14.30 1.70 -3.55
C PHE A 88 -13.57 3.01 -3.89
N LYS A 89 -12.32 3.17 -3.46
CA LYS A 89 -11.45 4.32 -3.78
C LYS A 89 -10.22 3.83 -4.52
N SER A 90 -10.42 3.29 -5.72
CA SER A 90 -9.33 2.80 -6.59
C SER A 90 -8.43 3.97 -7.01
N GLN A 91 -7.16 3.91 -6.64
CA GLN A 91 -6.12 4.83 -7.12
C GLN A 91 -5.25 4.09 -8.14
N ASN A 92 -5.10 4.58 -9.36
CA ASN A 92 -4.18 3.97 -10.31
C ASN A 92 -2.76 4.40 -10.01
N ILE A 93 -1.81 3.48 -10.23
CA ILE A 93 -0.37 3.77 -10.06
C ILE A 93 0.07 4.87 -11.03
N ASN A 94 -0.58 4.94 -12.20
CA ASN A 94 -0.29 5.95 -13.22
C ASN A 94 -0.69 7.37 -12.79
N ASP A 95 -1.55 7.52 -11.78
CA ASP A 95 -1.99 8.83 -11.29
C ASP A 95 -0.95 9.47 -10.34
N GLY A 96 0.08 8.71 -9.96
CA GLY A 96 1.12 9.14 -9.02
C GLY A 96 0.69 9.12 -7.54
N PRO A 97 1.62 9.49 -6.65
CA PRO A 97 1.34 9.60 -5.21
C PRO A 97 0.40 10.78 -4.94
N LYS A 98 -0.67 10.53 -4.17
CA LYS A 98 -1.60 11.56 -3.70
C LYS A 98 -1.19 12.16 -2.36
N LYS A 99 -0.35 11.45 -1.61
CA LYS A 99 0.21 11.89 -0.33
C LYS A 99 1.66 12.33 -0.50
N GLU A 100 2.08 13.34 0.26
CA GLU A 100 3.48 13.76 0.29
C GLU A 100 4.38 12.59 0.72
N LEU A 101 5.40 12.33 -0.09
CA LEU A 101 6.38 11.27 0.15
C LEU A 101 7.56 11.81 0.96
N LYS A 102 8.12 10.97 1.83
CA LYS A 102 9.31 11.29 2.60
C LYS A 102 10.56 11.04 1.76
N PHE A 103 11.42 12.04 1.65
CA PHE A 103 12.72 11.89 1.01
C PHE A 103 13.72 11.28 2.01
N VAL A 104 14.33 10.15 1.63
CA VAL A 104 15.34 9.44 2.40
C VAL A 104 16.61 9.43 1.55
N ILE A 105 17.71 9.96 2.07
CA ILE A 105 19.01 9.98 1.39
C ILE A 105 19.57 8.55 1.36
N ASN A 106 20.14 8.15 0.23
CA ASN A 106 20.90 6.91 0.17
C ASN A 106 22.33 7.26 0.60
N GLU A 107 22.72 6.88 1.81
CA GLU A 107 24.12 7.00 2.28
C GLU A 107 25.07 6.17 1.41
#